data_AF-A0A8I2FR32-F1
#
_entry.id   AF-A0A8I2FR32-F1
#
_cell.length_a   1.000
_cell.length_b   1.000
_cell.length_c   1.000
_cell.angle_alpha   90.00
_cell.angle_beta   90.00
_cell.angle_gamma   90.00
#
_symmetry.space_group_name_H-M   'P 1'
#
loop_
_entity.id
_entity.type
_entity.pdbx_description
1 polymer ?
#
loop_
_entity_poly.entity_id
_entity_poly.type
_entity_poly.pdbx_seq_one_letter_code
_entity_poly.pdbx_strand_id
1 'polypeptide(L)' 'MSVVVLNIKNEEKGRFLLDFLKQIEFIEVEEPPAKKAKSKEKESFTELFGIWKDRDIDLETIRKKAWKVR' A
#
# COMPACT_ATOMS: atom_id res chain seq x y z
N MET A 1 -2.27 -28.52 -17.65
CA MET A 1 -2.30 -27.87 -16.33
C MET A 1 -3.72 -27.38 -16.09
N SER A 2 -4.37 -27.81 -15.02
CA SER A 2 -5.72 -27.41 -14.66
C SER A 2 -5.68 -26.63 -13.36
N VAL A 3 -6.17 -25.39 -13.37
CA VAL A 3 -6.22 -24.53 -12.18
C VAL A 3 -7.63 -24.55 -11.62
N VAL A 4 -7.76 -24.87 -10.32
CA VAL A 4 -9.03 -24.91 -9.61
C VAL A 4 -9.05 -23.78 -8.59
N VAL A 5 -10.03 -22.88 -8.69
CA VAL A 5 -10.20 -21.76 -7.75
C VAL A 5 -11.34 -22.11 -6.79
N LEU A 6 -11.02 -22.21 -5.50
CA LEU A 6 -11.97 -22.51 -4.43
C LEU A 6 -12.33 -21.21 -3.68
N ASN A 7 -13.62 -20.87 -3.65
CA ASN A 7 -14.12 -19.77 -2.83
C ASN A 7 -14.71 -20.32 -1.53
N ILE A 8 -13.99 -20.16 -0.42
CA ILE A 8 -14.37 -20.71 0.88
C ILE A 8 -15.10 -19.63 1.68
N LYS A 9 -16.39 -19.86 1.96
CA LYS A 9 -17.24 -18.91 2.71
C LYS A 9 -16.94 -18.84 4.21
N ASN A 10 -16.25 -19.83 4.76
CA ASN A 10 -15.93 -19.93 6.19
C ASN A 10 -14.41 -20.06 6.37
N GLU A 11 -13.81 -19.06 6.98
CA GLU A 11 -12.35 -18.95 7.11
C GLU A 11 -11.74 -20.06 7.98
N GLU A 12 -12.43 -20.51 9.03
CA GLU A 12 -11.93 -21.57 9.93
C GLU A 12 -11.85 -22.91 9.20
N LYS A 13 -12.92 -23.26 8.47
CA LYS A 13 -12.95 -24.48 7.64
C LYS A 13 -11.98 -24.38 6.46
N GLY A 14 -11.71 -23.16 5.98
CA GLY A 14 -10.76 -22.92 4.91
C GLY A 14 -9.33 -23.28 5.27
N ARG A 15 -8.90 -22.96 6.50
CA ARG A 15 -7.56 -23.31 6.99
C ARG A 15 -7.35 -24.82 7.02
N PHE A 16 -8.32 -25.57 7.56
CA PHE A 16 -8.27 -27.04 7.58
C PHE A 16 -8.18 -27.64 6.17
N LEU A 17 -8.94 -27.09 5.22
CA LEU A 17 -8.91 -27.54 3.82
C LEU A 17 -7.55 -27.25 3.16
N LEU A 18 -6.95 -26.09 3.44
CA LEU A 18 -5.61 -25.75 2.98
C LEU A 18 -4.54 -26.67 3.56
N ASP A 19 -4.63 -26.97 4.87
CA ASP A 19 -3.70 -27.90 5.53
C ASP A 19 -3.79 -29.31 4.96
N PHE A 20 -5.02 -29.79 4.65
CA PHE A 20 -5.23 -31.05 3.97
C PHE A 20 -4.65 -31.05 2.55
N LEU A 21 -4.87 -29.98 1.77
CA LEU A 21 -4.34 -29.87 0.41
C LEU A 21 -2.80 -29.83 0.40
N LYS A 22 -2.18 -29.20 1.40
CA LYS A 22 -0.71 -29.17 1.58
C LYS A 22 -0.10 -30.55 1.85
N GLN A 23 -0.86 -31.51 2.37
CA GLN A 23 -0.37 -32.87 2.62
C GLN A 23 -0.35 -33.76 1.37
N ILE A 24 -0.99 -33.31 0.28
CA ILE A 24 -1.12 -34.09 -0.94
C ILE A 24 0.06 -33.79 -1.85
N GLU A 25 0.89 -34.80 -2.11
CA GLU A 25 2.19 -34.68 -2.80
C GLU A 25 2.11 -34.13 -4.25
N PHE A 26 0.94 -34.19 -4.88
CA PHE A 26 0.71 -33.71 -6.25
C PHE A 26 0.03 -32.34 -6.34
N ILE A 27 -0.23 -31.66 -5.22
CA ILE A 27 -0.92 -30.37 -5.19
C ILE A 27 0.05 -29.27 -4.77
N GLU A 28 0.30 -28.34 -5.68
CA GLU A 28 1.00 -27.09 -5.37
C GLU A 28 -0.03 -26.03 -4.94
N VAL A 29 0.02 -25.63 -3.67
CA VAL A 29 -0.84 -24.57 -3.12
C VAL A 29 -0.14 -23.23 -3.28
N GLU A 30 -0.52 -22.48 -4.33
CA GLU A 30 -0.11 -21.08 -4.48
C GLU A 30 -1.04 -20.18 -3.67
N GLU A 31 -0.53 -19.62 -2.57
CA GLU A 31 -1.24 -18.53 -1.88
C GLU A 31 -1.14 -17.28 -2.76
N PRO A 32 -2.27 -16.61 -3.10
CA PRO A 32 -2.21 -15.40 -3.89
C PRO A 32 -1.30 -14.41 -3.15
N PRO A 33 -0.37 -13.74 -3.84
CA PRO A 33 0.56 -12.84 -3.19
C PRO A 33 -0.26 -11.87 -2.35
N ALA A 34 -0.04 -11.90 -1.03
CA ALA A 34 -0.71 -11.00 -0.11
C ALA A 34 -0.58 -9.61 -0.72
N LYS A 35 -1.72 -9.02 -1.12
CA LYS A 35 -1.73 -7.67 -1.66
C LYS A 35 -1.10 -6.85 -0.54
N LYS A 36 0.18 -6.51 -0.66
CA LYS A 36 0.86 -5.63 0.26
C LYS A 36 -0.05 -4.42 0.29
N ALA A 37 -0.77 -4.24 1.40
CA ALA A 37 -1.49 -3.01 1.63
C ALA A 37 -0.39 -1.97 1.46
N LYS A 38 -0.48 -1.17 0.40
CA LYS A 38 0.44 -0.07 0.20
C LYS A 38 0.32 0.72 1.49
N SER A 39 1.30 0.61 2.38
CA SER A 39 1.44 1.54 3.47
C SER A 39 1.36 2.88 2.77
N LYS A 40 0.36 3.69 3.10
CA LYS A 40 0.38 5.11 2.79
C LYS A 40 1.61 5.64 3.52
N GLU A 41 2.76 5.50 2.86
CA GLU A 41 3.93 6.31 3.13
C GLU A 41 3.37 7.72 3.14
N LYS A 42 3.48 8.40 4.29
CA LYS A 42 3.02 9.76 4.43
C LYS A 42 3.87 10.57 3.47
N GLU A 43 3.39 10.75 2.24
CA GLU A 43 3.97 11.64 1.25
C GLU A 43 4.25 12.95 1.99
N SER A 44 5.54 13.27 2.10
CA SER A 44 5.97 14.42 2.88
C SER A 44 5.43 15.67 2.17
N PHE A 45 4.89 16.65 2.91
CA PHE A 45 4.32 17.88 2.31
C PHE A 45 5.32 18.59 1.38
N THR A 46 6.63 18.35 1.60
CA THR A 46 7.74 18.80 0.78
C THR A 46 7.79 18.19 -0.63
N GLU A 47 7.20 17.02 -0.86
CA GLU A 47 7.05 16.43 -2.20
C GLU A 47 6.06 17.20 -3.08
N LEU A 48 5.14 17.94 -2.45
CA LEU A 48 4.16 18.79 -3.15
C LEU A 48 4.77 20.13 -3.61
N PHE A 49 5.98 20.48 -3.17
CA PHE A 49 6.59 21.76 -3.51
C PHE A 49 7.00 21.88 -4.98
N GLY A 50 7.04 20.79 -5.75
CA GLY A 50 7.25 20.84 -7.20
C GLY A 50 8.41 21.75 -7.62
N ILE A 51 8.12 22.74 -8.46
CA ILE A 51 9.08 23.75 -8.96
C ILE A 51 9.67 24.68 -7.86
N TRP A 52 9.12 24.64 -6.65
CA TRP A 52 9.55 25.45 -5.52
C TRP A 52 10.46 24.68 -4.55
N LYS A 53 10.73 23.39 -4.80
CA LYS A 53 11.55 22.53 -3.94
C LYS A 53 12.97 23.08 -3.71
N ASP A 54 13.56 23.69 -4.73
CA ASP A 54 14.93 24.25 -4.67
C ASP A 54 14.96 25.73 -4.26
N ARG A 55 13.81 26.30 -3.90
CA ARG A 55 13.70 27.68 -3.46
C ARG A 55 13.61 27.72 -1.95
N ASP A 56 14.45 28.54 -1.34
CA ASP A 56 14.37 28.83 0.10
C ASP A 56 13.15 29.73 0.36
N ILE A 57 12.02 29.09 0.58
CA ILE A 57 10.74 29.75 0.83
C ILE A 57 10.26 29.34 2.20
N ASP A 58 10.25 30.32 3.10
CA ASP A 58 9.64 30.18 4.39
C ASP A 58 8.27 30.87 4.44
N LEU A 59 7.35 30.32 5.22
CA LEU A 59 5.98 30.84 5.32
C LEU A 59 5.97 32.29 5.86
N GLU A 60 6.93 32.63 6.73
CA GLU A 60 7.11 33.98 7.24
C GLU A 60 7.57 34.97 6.14
N THR A 61 8.47 34.54 5.25
CA THR A 61 8.92 35.37 4.13
C THR A 61 7.82 35.60 3.09
N ILE A 62 6.97 34.60 2.82
CA ILE A 62 5.78 34.78 1.97
C ILE A 62 4.85 35.82 2.58
N ARG A 63 4.52 35.69 3.87
CA ARG A 63 3.60 36.62 4.55
C ARG A 63 4.10 38.06 4.52
N LYS A 64 5.39 38.28 4.82
CA LYS A 64 6.02 39.61 4.78
C LYS A 64 6.01 40.22 3.38
N LYS A 65 6.24 39.42 2.33
CA LYS A 65 6.18 39.91 0.93
C LYS A 65 4.77 40.19 0.46
N ALA A 66 3.81 39.31 0.81
CA ALA A 66 2.43 39.43 0.37
C ALA A 66 1.75 40.65 1.01
N TRP A 67 2.02 40.89 2.30
CA TRP A 67 1.39 41.95 3.07
C TRP A 67 2.46 42.96 3.48
N LYS A 68 2.82 43.84 2.54
CA LYS A 68 3.52 45.08 2.87
C LYS A 68 2.59 45.89 3.78
N VAL A 69 2.84 45.86 5.08
CA VAL A 69 2.21 46.80 6.02
C VAL A 69 2.64 48.20 5.56
N ARG A 70 1.66 49.03 5.21
CA ARG A 70 1.84 50.39 4.72
C ARG A 70 2.18 51.33 5.86
#